data_AF-A0A9D1EMN5-F1
#
_entry.id   AF-A0A9D1EMN5-F1
#
_cell.length_a   1.000
_cell.length_b   1.000
_cell.length_c   1.000
_cell.angle_alpha   90.00
_cell.angle_beta   90.00
_cell.angle_gamma   90.00
#
_symmetry.space_group_name_H-M   'P 1'
#
loop_
_entity.id
_entity.type
_entity.pdbx_description
1 polymer ?
#
loop_
_entity_poly.entity_id
_entity_poly.type
_entity_poly.pdbx_seq_one_letter_code
_entity_poly.pdbx_strand_id
1 'polypeptide(L)' 'MQDMLKRYLKEADMLLERSRALGEELARETDVDKSNLLAARKRLLDIERYEILLDIRSIREYLE' A
#
# COMPACT_ATOMS: atom_id res chain seq x y z
N MET A 1 4.30 -21.07 7.24
CA MET A 1 3.20 -20.09 7.37
C MET A 1 3.63 -18.80 8.06
N GLN A 2 4.27 -18.84 9.24
CA GLN A 2 4.76 -17.61 9.90
C GLN A 2 5.71 -16.78 9.03
N ASP A 3 6.64 -17.41 8.31
CA ASP A 3 7.57 -16.68 7.42
C ASP A 3 6.87 -16.05 6.20
N MET A 4 5.79 -16.65 5.71
CA MET A 4 4.96 -16.09 4.63
C MET A 4 4.22 -14.84 5.13
N LEU A 5 3.59 -14.92 6.30
CA LEU A 5 2.93 -13.77 6.94
C LEU A 5 3.91 -12.62 7.20
N LYS A 6 5.15 -12.91 7.64
CA LYS A 6 6.18 -11.88 7.80
C LYS A 6 6.54 -11.20 6.48
N ARG A 7 6.59 -11.94 5.37
CA ARG A 7 6.86 -11.36 4.04
C ARG A 7 5.73 -10.44 3.59
N TYR A 8 4.48 -10.87 3.71
CA TYR A 8 3.32 -10.04 3.35
C TYR A 8 3.21 -8.79 4.23
N LEU A 9 3.51 -8.88 5.52
CA LEU A 9 3.57 -7.69 6.37
C LEU A 9 4.64 -6.70 5.90
N LYS A 10 5.84 -7.19 5.60
CA LYS A 10 6.92 -6.35 5.07
C LYS A 10 6.53 -5.68 3.74
N GLU A 11 5.85 -6.41 2.88
CA GLU A 11 5.37 -5.88 1.59
C GLU A 11 4.30 -4.79 1.79
N ALA A 12 3.33 -5.03 2.67
CA ALA A 12 2.31 -4.03 3.03
C ALA A 12 2.93 -2.77 3.65
N ASP A 13 3.99 -2.91 4.45
CA ASP A 13 4.73 -1.78 5.02
C ASP A 13 5.50 -1.01 3.93
N MET A 14 6.15 -1.70 3.00
CA MET A 14 6.82 -1.04 1.86
C MET A 14 5.83 -0.27 0.96
N LEU A 15 4.64 -0.82 0.71
CA LEU A 15 3.59 -0.13 -0.03
C LEU A 15 3.10 1.11 0.72
N LEU A 16 2.99 1.04 2.04
CA LEU A 16 2.62 2.19 2.89
C LEU A 16 3.66 3.31 2.80
N GLU A 17 4.95 2.98 2.89
CA GLU A 17 6.03 3.96 2.78
C GLU A 17 6.02 4.65 1.42
N ARG A 18 5.85 3.90 0.33
CA ARG A 18 5.73 4.46 -1.02
C ARG A 18 4.49 5.32 -1.20
N SER A 19 3.34 4.89 -0.67
CA SER A 19 2.10 5.68 -0.70
C SER A 19 2.25 7.01 0.06
N ARG A 20 2.95 7.00 1.20
CA ARG A 20 3.27 8.23 1.96
C ARG A 20 4.17 9.16 1.16
N ALA A 21 5.25 8.64 0.56
CA ALA A 21 6.16 9.43 -0.27
C ALA A 21 5.42 10.09 -1.45
N LEU A 22 4.53 9.36 -2.14
CA LEU A 22 3.68 9.93 -3.20
C LEU A 22 2.71 10.99 -2.65
N GLY A 23 2.20 10.83 -1.43
CA GLY A 23 1.36 11.83 -0.77
C GLY A 23 2.12 13.13 -0.47
N GLU A 24 3.39 13.03 -0.04
CA GLU A 24 4.26 14.19 0.18
C GLU A 24 4.63 14.89 -1.13
N GLU A 25 4.89 14.12 -2.20
CA GLU A 25 5.15 14.65 -3.54
C GLU A 25 3.92 15.36 -4.10
N LEU A 26 2.75 14.72 -4.00
CA LEU A 26 1.47 15.30 -4.42
C LEU A 26 1.16 16.62 -3.69
N ALA A 27 1.46 16.71 -2.40
CA ALA A 27 1.23 17.92 -1.61
C ALA A 27 2.09 19.13 -2.05
N ARG A 28 3.19 18.88 -2.77
CA ARG A 28 4.11 19.91 -3.28
C ARG A 28 3.94 20.18 -4.78
N GLU A 29 3.17 19.34 -5.48
CA GLU A 29 2.97 19.46 -6.92
C GLU A 29 1.90 20.51 -7.23
N THR A 30 2.19 21.33 -8.23
CA THR A 30 1.32 22.43 -8.69
C THR A 30 0.74 22.17 -10.08
N ASP A 31 1.38 21.28 -10.85
CA ASP A 31 0.90 20.84 -12.14
C ASP A 31 -0.28 19.86 -11.95
N VAL A 32 -1.42 20.18 -12.57
CA VAL A 32 -2.66 19.42 -12.40
C VAL A 32 -2.55 18.02 -12.98
N ASP A 33 -1.90 17.85 -14.13
CA ASP A 33 -1.78 16.56 -14.80
C ASP A 33 -0.86 15.63 -14.01
N LYS A 34 0.26 16.16 -13.50
CA LYS A 34 1.15 15.43 -12.60
C LYS A 34 0.46 15.08 -11.28
N SER A 35 -0.30 16.01 -10.70
CA SER A 35 -1.06 15.78 -9.47
C SER A 35 -2.06 14.63 -9.64
N ASN A 36 -2.80 14.63 -10.76
CA ASN A 36 -3.73 13.55 -11.09
C ASN A 36 -3.01 12.20 -11.23
N LEU A 37 -1.84 12.19 -11.89
CA LEU A 37 -1.04 10.97 -12.04
C LEU A 37 -0.52 10.45 -10.69
N LEU A 38 0.00 11.33 -9.84
CA LEU A 38 0.48 10.98 -8.49
C LEU A 38 -0.66 10.45 -7.62
N ALA A 39 -1.83 11.09 -7.65
CA ALA A 39 -3.02 10.64 -6.93
C ALA A 39 -3.49 9.26 -7.39
N ALA A 40 -3.51 9.00 -8.70
CA ALA A 40 -3.86 7.70 -9.26
C ALA A 40 -2.87 6.61 -8.82
N ARG A 41 -1.56 6.89 -8.89
CA ARG A 41 -0.51 5.96 -8.42
C ARG A 41 -0.65 5.66 -6.94
N LYS A 42 -0.85 6.69 -6.12
CA LYS A 42 -1.05 6.53 -4.68
C LYS A 42 -2.25 5.62 -4.39
N ARG A 43 -3.38 5.84 -5.08
CA ARG A 43 -4.59 5.02 -4.93
C ARG A 43 -4.32 3.55 -5.28
N LEU A 44 -3.54 3.26 -6.33
CA LEU A 44 -3.19 1.88 -6.68
C LEU A 44 -2.41 1.19 -5.56
N LEU A 45 -1.40 1.86 -4.98
CA LEU A 45 -0.63 1.30 -3.86
C LEU A 45 -1.49 1.08 -2.60
N ASP A 46 -2.43 2.00 -2.33
CA ASP A 46 -3.35 1.88 -1.20
C ASP A 46 -4.30 0.66 -1.36
N ILE A 47 -4.77 0.39 -2.59
CA ILE A 47 -5.61 -0.78 -2.91
C ILE A 47 -4.80 -2.06 -2.76
N GLU A 48 -3.63 -2.15 -3.37
CA GLU A 48 -2.76 -3.33 -3.30
C GLU A 48 -2.40 -3.67 -1.85
N ARG A 49 -2.06 -2.65 -1.05
CA ARG A 49 -1.81 -2.82 0.38
C ARG A 49 -3.04 -3.34 1.12
N TYR A 50 -4.23 -2.83 0.80
CA TYR A 50 -5.47 -3.27 1.43
C TYR A 50 -5.76 -4.74 1.14
N GLU A 51 -5.55 -5.20 -0.10
CA GLU A 51 -5.71 -6.60 -0.49
C GLU A 51 -4.74 -7.50 0.28
N ILE A 52 -3.46 -7.14 0.39
CA ILE A 52 -2.47 -7.91 1.17
C ILE A 52 -2.89 -8.01 2.65
N LEU A 53 -3.41 -6.93 3.23
CA LEU A 53 -3.88 -6.93 4.62
C LEU A 53 -5.12 -7.81 4.81
N LEU A 54 -6.02 -7.85 3.83
CA LEU A 54 -7.15 -8.78 3.84
C LEU A 54 -6.66 -10.23 3.77
N ASP A 55 -5.71 -10.54 2.90
CA ASP A 55 -5.14 -11.89 2.79
C ASP A 55 -4.48 -12.32 4.12
N ILE A 56 -3.70 -11.43 4.75
CA ILE A 56 -3.11 -11.68 6.07
C ILE A 56 -4.18 -11.98 7.11
N ARG A 57 -5.28 -11.22 7.12
CA ARG A 57 -6.39 -11.43 8.05
C ARG A 57 -7.05 -12.78 7.80
N SER A 58 -7.38 -13.11 6.56
CA SER A 58 -7.99 -14.40 6.20
C SER A 58 -7.10 -15.59 6.55
N ILE A 59 -5.78 -15.48 6.34
CA ILE A 59 -4.83 -16.53 6.74
C ILE A 59 -4.82 -16.71 8.26
N ARG A 60 -4.89 -15.62 9.04
CA ARG A 60 -4.93 -15.70 10.50
C ARG A 60 -6.22 -16.35 10.99
N GLU A 61 -7.37 -15.96 10.44
CA GLU A 61 -8.68 -16.56 10.76
C GLU A 61 -8.75 -18.06 10.42
N TYR A 62 -8.05 -18.53 9.38
CA TYR A 62 -7.97 -19.96 9.05
C TYR A 62 -7.11 -20.78 10.04
N LEU A 63 -6.16 -20.14 10.72
CA LEU A 63 -5.22 -20.80 11.63
C LEU A 63 -5.72 -20.87 13.08
N GLU A 64 -6.80 -20.16 13.41
CA GLU A 64 -7.51 -20.18 14.70
C GLU A 64 -8.57 -21.30 14.73
#